data_AF-A0A9P1PWX6-F1
#
_entry.id   AF-A0A9P1PWX6-F1
#
_cell.length_a   1.000
_cell.length_b   1.000
_cell.length_c   1.000
_cell.angle_alpha   90.00
_cell.angle_beta   90.00
_cell.angle_gamma   90.00
#
_symmetry.space_group_name_H-M   'P 1'
#
loop_
_entity.id
_entity.type
_entity.pdbx_description
1 polymer ?
#
loop_
_entity_poly.entity_id
_entity_poly.type
_entity_poly.pdbx_seq_one_letter_code
_entity_poly.pdbx_strand_id
1 'polypeptide(L)'
;MWKRLIISLIIIAGLLMVTAIALDRWISWKTAPFIYDELQDLPHRQVGVVLGTAKYYKTGGINQFYQYRIQGALNAYNSGKVSYLLLSGDNALHSYNEPMTMRRDLMAAGVPASDIVLDYAGFRTLDSIVRTRKVFDTNDFIIITQRFHCERALFIAMHMGIQAQCFAVPSPKDMLNVRVREIFARLGALSDLYIMKREPRFLGPLIPIPAVHVIPDDAQGYPAVSPEQLVELEHRLAEEKAKKPAPAPAPAPAPAPAPAPAPAPAPAPAP
;
A
#
# COMPACT_ATOMS: atom_id res chain seq x y z
N MET A 1 35.54 23.33 36.62
CA MET A 1 34.41 22.37 36.64
C MET A 1 33.73 22.26 35.27
N TRP A 2 33.41 23.37 34.60
CA TRP A 2 32.72 23.36 33.30
C TRP A 2 33.43 22.57 32.18
N LYS A 3 34.76 22.67 32.05
CA LYS A 3 35.55 21.90 31.08
C LYS A 3 35.39 20.37 31.24
N ARG A 4 35.37 19.87 32.48
CA ARG A 4 35.17 18.44 32.77
C ARG A 4 33.74 17.99 32.45
N LEU A 5 32.75 18.85 32.69
CA LEU A 5 31.35 18.59 32.32
C LEU A 5 31.18 18.54 30.79
N ILE A 6 31.77 19.48 30.04
CA ILE A 6 31.72 19.50 28.58
C ILE A 6 32.38 18.24 28.00
N ILE A 7 33.57 17.87 28.48
CA ILE A 7 34.25 16.64 28.04
C ILE A 7 33.39 15.41 28.33
N SER A 8 32.79 15.34 29.52
CA SER A 8 31.92 14.21 29.89
C SER A 8 30.69 14.12 28.98
N LEU A 9 30.04 15.25 28.66
CA LEU A 9 28.91 15.30 27.73
C LEU A 9 29.30 14.87 26.32
N ILE A 10 30.47 15.29 25.83
CA ILE A 10 31.00 14.87 24.52
C ILE A 10 31.25 13.35 24.49
N ILE A 11 31.83 12.80 25.56
CA ILE A 11 32.06 11.34 25.67
C ILE A 11 30.74 10.58 25.66
N ILE A 12 29.75 11.04 26.44
CA ILE A 12 28.41 10.41 26.48
C ILE A 12 27.75 10.48 25.10
N ALA A 13 27.76 11.64 24.45
CA ALA A 13 27.20 11.80 23.11
C ALA A 13 27.90 10.90 22.08
N GLY A 14 29.23 10.79 22.16
CA GLY A 14 30.02 9.87 21.33
C GLY A 14 29.63 8.41 21.55
N LEU A 15 29.49 7.98 22.81
CA LEU A 15 29.08 6.62 23.14
C LEU A 15 27.67 6.30 22.63
N LEU A 16 26.72 7.23 22.78
CA LEU A 16 25.36 7.09 22.25
C LEU A 16 25.36 6.97 20.73
N MET A 17 26.18 7.77 20.03
CA MET A 17 26.32 7.70 18.57
C MET A 17 26.89 6.35 18.12
N VAL A 18 27.96 5.87 18.76
CA VAL A 18 28.54 4.55 18.46
C VAL A 18 27.52 3.44 18.69
N THR A 19 26.78 3.51 19.79
CA THR A 19 25.72 2.53 20.12
C THR A 19 24.61 2.54 19.07
N ALA A 20 24.16 3.72 18.64
CA ALA A 20 23.15 3.86 17.60
C ALA A 20 23.59 3.22 16.27
N ILE A 21 24.83 3.46 15.85
CA ILE A 21 25.40 2.87 14.63
C ILE A 21 25.54 1.35 14.78
N ALA A 22 25.98 0.86 15.94
CA ALA A 22 26.11 -0.57 16.22
C ALA A 22 24.75 -1.29 16.14
N LEU A 23 23.69 -0.71 16.73
CA LEU A 23 22.33 -1.26 16.65
C LEU A 23 21.80 -1.26 15.23
N ASP A 24 22.04 -0.20 14.47
CA ASP A 24 21.67 -0.13 13.06
C ASP A 24 22.35 -1.23 12.23
N ARG A 25 23.66 -1.41 12.40
CA ARG A 25 24.41 -2.49 11.73
C ARG A 25 23.95 -3.88 12.15
N TRP A 26 23.62 -4.06 13.43
CA TRP A 26 23.09 -5.32 13.93
C TRP A 26 21.75 -5.67 13.27
N ILE A 27 20.84 -4.71 13.11
CA ILE A 27 19.58 -4.91 12.38
C ILE A 27 19.84 -5.29 10.92
N SER A 28 20.73 -4.57 10.23
CA SER A 28 21.11 -4.90 8.85
C SER A 28 21.63 -6.33 8.72
N TRP A 29 22.57 -6.72 9.58
CA TRP A 29 23.15 -8.06 9.56
C TRP A 29 22.12 -9.15 9.87
N LYS A 30 21.28 -8.94 10.88
CA LYS A 30 20.26 -9.91 11.30
C LYS A 30 19.19 -10.17 10.23
N THR A 31 18.87 -9.14 9.43
CA THR A 31 17.83 -9.23 8.40
C THR A 31 18.34 -9.58 7.00
N ALA A 32 19.64 -9.44 6.74
CA ALA A 32 20.26 -9.68 5.44
C ALA A 32 19.89 -11.02 4.77
N PRO A 33 19.80 -12.17 5.48
CA PRO A 33 19.44 -13.44 4.85
C PRO A 33 18.03 -13.51 4.25
N PHE A 34 17.14 -12.58 4.63
CA PHE A 34 15.75 -12.54 4.19
C PHE A 34 15.47 -11.40 3.19
N ILE A 35 16.53 -10.71 2.73
CA ILE A 35 16.43 -9.64 1.74
C ILE A 35 16.96 -10.16 0.41
N TYR A 36 16.14 -10.05 -0.62
CA TYR A 36 16.45 -10.44 -1.98
C TYR A 36 16.46 -9.22 -2.88
N ASP A 37 17.53 -9.03 -3.64
CA ASP A 37 17.65 -7.95 -4.63
C ASP A 37 17.22 -8.42 -6.02
N GLU A 38 17.44 -9.70 -6.30
CA GLU A 38 17.13 -10.32 -7.59
C GLU A 38 15.85 -11.15 -7.49
N LEU A 39 15.00 -11.00 -8.51
CA LEU A 39 13.70 -11.63 -8.54
C LEU A 39 13.79 -13.15 -8.68
N GLN A 40 14.82 -13.64 -9.37
CA GLN A 40 15.05 -15.06 -9.60
C GLN A 40 15.25 -15.83 -8.29
N ASP A 41 15.96 -15.23 -7.33
CA ASP A 41 16.32 -15.84 -6.05
C ASP A 41 15.18 -15.76 -5.01
N LEU A 42 14.20 -14.89 -5.25
CA LEU A 42 13.06 -14.67 -4.36
C LEU A 42 12.17 -15.94 -4.32
N PRO A 43 11.98 -16.62 -3.18
CA PRO A 43 11.06 -17.74 -3.09
C PRO A 43 9.60 -17.27 -3.28
N HIS A 44 8.75 -18.11 -3.85
CA HIS A 44 7.32 -17.77 -3.99
C HIS A 44 6.65 -17.62 -2.60
N ARG A 45 5.77 -16.64 -2.46
CA ARG A 45 4.79 -16.51 -1.36
C ARG A 45 3.46 -16.08 -1.94
N GLN A 46 2.36 -16.52 -1.34
CA GLN A 46 1.03 -16.20 -1.88
C GLN A 46 0.76 -14.69 -1.92
N VAL A 47 1.20 -13.95 -0.90
CA VAL A 47 0.93 -12.50 -0.76
C VAL A 47 2.20 -11.67 -0.83
N GLY A 48 2.16 -10.63 -1.66
CA GLY A 48 3.12 -9.54 -1.71
C GLY A 48 2.58 -8.28 -1.05
N VAL A 49 3.21 -7.81 0.03
CA VAL A 49 2.87 -6.57 0.73
C VAL A 49 3.66 -5.41 0.16
N VAL A 50 3.00 -4.51 -0.55
CA VAL A 50 3.60 -3.27 -1.04
C VAL A 50 3.44 -2.20 0.03
N LEU A 51 4.56 -1.78 0.62
CA LEU A 51 4.54 -0.71 1.62
C LEU A 51 4.36 0.65 0.94
N GLY A 52 3.48 1.48 1.47
CA GLY A 52 3.09 2.78 0.95
C GLY A 52 4.21 3.83 1.01
N THR A 53 4.15 4.76 0.06
CA THR A 53 4.98 5.98 0.02
C THR A 53 4.28 7.02 -0.86
N ALA A 54 4.63 8.29 -0.69
CA ALA A 54 4.06 9.36 -1.48
C ALA A 54 4.33 9.17 -2.99
N LYS A 55 3.32 9.31 -3.87
CA LYS A 55 3.49 9.23 -5.34
C LYS A 55 4.25 10.44 -5.90
N TYR A 56 4.06 11.60 -5.30
CA TYR A 56 4.70 12.85 -5.71
C TYR A 56 5.56 13.39 -4.57
N TYR A 57 6.70 13.99 -4.92
CA TYR A 57 7.41 14.86 -4.01
C TYR A 57 6.61 16.13 -3.75
N LYS A 58 6.90 16.83 -2.65
CA LYS A 58 6.29 18.14 -2.36
C LYS A 58 6.51 19.17 -3.48
N THR A 59 7.57 18.99 -4.27
CA THR A 59 7.93 19.82 -5.43
C THR A 59 7.14 19.47 -6.70
N GLY A 60 6.27 18.45 -6.67
CA GLY A 60 5.40 18.04 -7.79
C GLY A 60 5.98 16.95 -8.70
N GLY A 61 7.29 16.68 -8.65
CA GLY A 61 7.89 15.58 -9.40
C GLY A 61 7.44 14.20 -8.91
N ILE A 62 7.43 13.20 -9.79
CA ILE A 62 7.11 11.83 -9.39
C ILE A 62 8.19 11.30 -8.45
N ASN A 63 7.75 10.68 -7.36
CA ASN A 63 8.63 10.03 -6.41
C ASN A 63 9.19 8.73 -6.98
N GLN A 64 10.50 8.68 -7.19
CA GLN A 64 11.18 7.49 -7.70
C GLN A 64 11.05 6.30 -6.74
N PHE A 65 10.99 6.53 -5.42
CA PHE A 65 10.72 5.45 -4.46
C PHE A 65 9.37 4.78 -4.71
N TYR A 66 8.36 5.56 -5.11
CA TYR A 66 7.04 5.06 -5.45
C TYR A 66 7.09 4.25 -6.75
N GLN A 67 7.67 4.82 -7.81
CA GLN A 67 7.79 4.15 -9.11
C GLN A 67 8.47 2.79 -9.00
N TYR A 68 9.60 2.71 -8.27
CA TYR A 68 10.31 1.45 -8.10
C TYR A 68 9.54 0.42 -7.28
N ARG A 69 8.69 0.84 -6.33
CA ARG A 69 7.81 -0.09 -5.58
C ARG A 69 6.70 -0.64 -6.46
N ILE A 70 6.04 0.21 -7.26
CA ILE A 70 5.02 -0.25 -8.21
C ILE A 70 5.62 -1.20 -9.24
N GLN A 71 6.76 -0.84 -9.82
CA GLN A 71 7.45 -1.72 -10.78
C GLN A 71 7.88 -3.03 -10.14
N GLY A 72 8.43 -2.99 -8.92
CA GLY A 72 8.83 -4.20 -8.20
C GLY A 72 7.63 -5.10 -7.87
N ALA A 73 6.49 -4.52 -7.50
CA ALA A 73 5.25 -5.25 -7.26
C ALA A 73 4.74 -5.93 -8.54
N LEU A 74 4.75 -5.21 -9.66
CA LEU A 74 4.38 -5.74 -10.97
C LEU A 74 5.32 -6.88 -11.39
N ASN A 75 6.63 -6.71 -11.21
CA ASN A 75 7.61 -7.74 -11.52
C ASN A 75 7.38 -9.00 -10.67
N ALA A 76 7.17 -8.85 -9.37
CA ALA A 76 6.88 -9.97 -8.47
C ALA A 76 5.59 -10.71 -8.85
N TYR A 77 4.54 -9.97 -9.21
CA TYR A 77 3.26 -10.54 -9.63
C TYR A 77 3.39 -11.26 -10.99
N ASN A 78 3.92 -10.58 -12.02
CA ASN A 78 4.03 -11.13 -13.37
C ASN A 78 5.00 -12.32 -13.48
N SER A 79 5.96 -12.44 -12.56
CA SER A 79 6.88 -13.58 -12.47
C SER A 79 6.34 -14.74 -11.60
N GLY A 80 5.10 -14.62 -11.10
CA GLY A 80 4.48 -15.63 -10.26
C GLY A 80 5.14 -15.78 -8.89
N LYS A 81 5.92 -14.80 -8.43
CA LYS A 81 6.51 -14.81 -7.08
C LYS A 81 5.48 -14.46 -6.01
N VAL A 82 4.41 -13.74 -6.40
CA VAL A 82 3.22 -13.48 -5.59
C VAL A 82 1.95 -13.68 -6.42
N SER A 83 0.87 -14.09 -5.76
CA SER A 83 -0.45 -14.25 -6.38
C SER A 83 -1.39 -13.09 -6.05
N TYR A 84 -1.22 -12.49 -4.87
CA TYR A 84 -2.03 -11.36 -4.41
C TYR A 84 -1.13 -10.21 -3.95
N LEU A 85 -1.57 -8.98 -4.18
CA LEU A 85 -0.90 -7.77 -3.72
C LEU A 85 -1.71 -7.11 -2.60
N LEU A 86 -1.13 -7.05 -1.41
CA LEU A 86 -1.64 -6.25 -0.29
C LEU A 86 -0.98 -4.86 -0.31
N LEU A 87 -1.77 -3.83 -0.58
CA LEU A 87 -1.29 -2.45 -0.66
C LEU A 87 -1.54 -1.75 0.68
N SER A 88 -0.50 -1.67 1.52
CA SER A 88 -0.60 -1.09 2.87
C SER A 88 0.03 0.29 2.93
N GLY A 89 -0.75 1.30 3.28
CA GLY A 89 -0.29 2.69 3.33
C GLY A 89 -1.21 3.60 4.13
N ASP A 90 -0.82 4.87 4.18
CA ASP A 90 -1.53 5.88 4.95
C ASP A 90 -2.79 6.38 4.19
N ASN A 91 -3.86 6.60 4.95
CA ASN A 91 -5.11 7.23 4.52
C ASN A 91 -5.62 8.27 5.54
N ALA A 92 -4.73 8.83 6.39
CA ALA A 92 -5.07 9.77 7.45
C ALA A 92 -5.61 11.12 6.93
N LEU A 93 -5.28 11.49 5.68
CA LEU A 93 -5.76 12.70 5.03
C LEU A 93 -6.79 12.34 3.96
N HIS A 94 -7.98 12.95 4.01
CA HIS A 94 -9.02 12.76 2.98
C HIS A 94 -8.54 13.09 1.56
N SER A 95 -7.55 13.98 1.43
CA SER A 95 -6.95 14.39 0.16
C SER A 95 -5.87 13.43 -0.36
N TYR A 96 -5.50 12.39 0.40
CA TYR A 96 -4.38 11.52 0.05
C TYR A 96 -4.58 10.08 0.53
N ASN A 97 -4.92 9.19 -0.41
CA ASN A 97 -5.11 7.76 -0.18
C ASN A 97 -4.02 6.97 -0.93
N GLU A 98 -2.96 6.57 -0.22
CA GLU A 98 -1.83 5.85 -0.81
C GLU A 98 -2.27 4.49 -1.41
N PRO A 99 -3.02 3.62 -0.68
CA PRO A 99 -3.45 2.33 -1.23
C PRO A 99 -4.26 2.45 -2.53
N MET A 100 -5.20 3.40 -2.60
CA MET A 100 -6.00 3.62 -3.82
C MET A 100 -5.15 4.12 -4.99
N THR A 101 -4.13 4.93 -4.71
CA THR A 101 -3.22 5.42 -5.75
C THR A 101 -2.39 4.27 -6.32
N MET A 102 -1.84 3.42 -5.44
CA MET A 102 -1.11 2.21 -5.85
C MET A 102 -2.01 1.24 -6.63
N ARG A 103 -3.26 1.04 -6.19
CA ARG A 103 -4.24 0.18 -6.88
C ARG A 103 -4.51 0.64 -8.30
N ARG A 104 -4.75 1.94 -8.49
CA ARG A 104 -5.01 2.51 -9.83
C ARG A 104 -3.83 2.27 -10.77
N ASP A 105 -2.61 2.51 -10.29
CA ASP A 105 -1.41 2.34 -11.11
C ASP A 105 -1.14 0.86 -11.45
N LEU A 106 -1.36 -0.06 -10.51
CA LEU A 106 -1.23 -1.51 -10.75
C LEU A 106 -2.31 -2.06 -11.67
N MET A 107 -3.56 -1.61 -11.53
CA MET A 107 -4.65 -1.96 -12.44
C MET A 107 -4.40 -1.43 -13.85
N ALA A 108 -3.90 -0.20 -13.97
CA ALA A 108 -3.51 0.36 -15.26
C ALA A 108 -2.36 -0.42 -15.92
N ALA A 109 -1.52 -1.09 -15.12
CA ALA A 109 -0.46 -1.98 -15.59
C ALA A 109 -0.93 -3.44 -15.84
N GLY A 110 -2.23 -3.72 -15.69
CA GLY A 110 -2.83 -5.01 -16.05
C GLY A 110 -3.07 -5.98 -14.89
N VAL A 111 -2.82 -5.60 -13.63
CA VAL A 111 -3.14 -6.45 -12.48
C VAL A 111 -4.66 -6.45 -12.23
N PRO A 112 -5.33 -7.63 -12.20
CA PRO A 112 -6.75 -7.72 -11.91
C PRO A 112 -7.10 -7.14 -10.53
N ALA A 113 -8.25 -6.47 -10.45
CA ALA A 113 -8.72 -5.89 -9.19
C ALA A 113 -9.00 -6.95 -8.11
N SER A 114 -9.32 -8.19 -8.50
CA SER A 114 -9.51 -9.34 -7.61
C SER A 114 -8.26 -9.74 -6.86
N ASP A 115 -7.09 -9.41 -7.42
CA ASP A 115 -5.80 -9.85 -6.91
C ASP A 115 -5.15 -8.77 -6.03
N ILE A 116 -5.84 -7.64 -5.84
CA ILE A 116 -5.38 -6.49 -5.08
C ILE A 116 -6.26 -6.29 -3.84
N VAL A 117 -5.64 -6.29 -2.66
CA VAL A 117 -6.28 -6.01 -1.39
C VAL A 117 -5.70 -4.72 -0.80
N LEU A 118 -6.53 -3.91 -0.16
CA LEU A 118 -6.14 -2.59 0.35
C LEU A 118 -6.10 -2.58 1.87
N ASP A 119 -5.01 -2.07 2.43
CA ASP A 119 -4.86 -1.77 3.84
C ASP A 119 -4.65 -0.27 4.06
N TYR A 120 -5.71 0.39 4.55
CA TYR A 120 -5.73 1.84 4.81
C TYR A 120 -5.22 2.25 6.20
N ALA A 121 -4.81 1.27 7.02
CA ALA A 121 -4.36 1.51 8.39
C ALA A 121 -2.85 1.24 8.57
N GLY A 122 -2.08 1.32 7.48
CA GLY A 122 -0.63 1.18 7.44
C GLY A 122 0.14 2.45 7.81
N PHE A 123 -0.21 3.11 8.93
CA PHE A 123 0.35 4.42 9.32
C PHE A 123 1.85 4.37 9.68
N ARG A 124 2.31 3.23 10.20
CA ARG A 124 3.71 2.94 10.51
C ARG A 124 4.08 1.58 9.95
N THR A 125 5.37 1.33 9.78
CA THR A 125 5.87 -0.01 9.39
C THR A 125 5.35 -1.10 10.35
N LEU A 126 5.29 -0.81 11.66
CA LEU A 126 4.74 -1.75 12.64
C LEU A 126 3.26 -2.05 12.37
N ASP A 127 2.46 -1.04 12.03
CA ASP A 127 1.04 -1.21 11.75
C ASP A 127 0.85 -2.11 10.53
N SER A 128 1.54 -1.82 9.42
CA SER A 128 1.47 -2.64 8.20
C SER A 128 1.85 -4.11 8.46
N ILE A 129 3.00 -4.36 9.08
CA ILE A 129 3.51 -5.72 9.26
C ILE A 129 2.64 -6.57 10.19
N VAL A 130 2.21 -6.01 11.32
CA VAL A 130 1.36 -6.75 12.26
C VAL A 130 -0.05 -6.92 11.70
N ARG A 131 -0.57 -5.94 10.96
CA ARG A 131 -1.90 -6.06 10.32
C ARG A 131 -1.90 -7.12 9.22
N THR A 132 -0.83 -7.24 8.42
CA THR A 132 -0.73 -8.35 7.45
C THR A 132 -0.96 -9.71 8.12
N ARG A 133 -0.39 -9.94 9.30
CA ARG A 133 -0.63 -11.17 10.07
C ARG A 133 -2.03 -11.22 10.69
N LYS A 134 -2.42 -10.21 11.46
CA LYS A 134 -3.60 -10.27 12.34
C LYS A 134 -4.93 -10.00 11.62
N VAL A 135 -4.88 -9.27 10.51
CA VAL A 135 -6.06 -8.78 9.78
C VAL A 135 -6.20 -9.52 8.47
N PHE A 136 -5.11 -9.68 7.74
CA PHE A 136 -5.12 -10.33 6.44
C PHE A 136 -4.76 -11.82 6.50
N ASP A 137 -4.68 -12.37 7.72
CA ASP A 137 -4.43 -13.77 8.03
C ASP A 137 -3.23 -14.38 7.27
N THR A 138 -2.18 -13.59 7.10
CA THR A 138 -1.01 -14.00 6.33
C THR A 138 0.24 -13.94 7.20
N ASN A 139 0.80 -15.11 7.55
CA ASN A 139 2.00 -15.18 8.37
C ASN A 139 3.30 -15.25 7.55
N ASP A 140 3.20 -15.60 6.27
CA ASP A 140 4.31 -15.67 5.35
C ASP A 140 4.05 -14.88 4.06
N PHE A 141 4.87 -13.86 3.84
CA PHE A 141 4.63 -12.91 2.74
C PHE A 141 5.92 -12.25 2.28
N ILE A 142 5.89 -11.71 1.07
CA ILE A 142 6.96 -10.90 0.51
C ILE A 142 6.66 -9.43 0.79
N ILE A 143 7.54 -8.73 1.50
CA ILE A 143 7.50 -7.28 1.63
C ILE A 143 8.18 -6.68 0.39
N ILE A 144 7.53 -5.73 -0.28
CA ILE A 144 8.06 -5.08 -1.49
C ILE A 144 8.33 -3.62 -1.16
N THR A 145 9.61 -3.29 -0.98
CA THR A 145 10.06 -1.94 -0.61
C THR A 145 11.55 -1.75 -0.86
N GLN A 146 12.13 -0.61 -0.49
CA GLN A 146 13.57 -0.41 -0.63
C GLN A 146 14.36 -1.13 0.47
N ARG A 147 15.61 -1.52 0.18
CA ARG A 147 16.50 -2.22 1.12
C ARG A 147 16.51 -1.63 2.54
N PHE A 148 16.64 -0.30 2.67
CA PHE A 148 16.66 0.35 3.99
C PHE A 148 15.39 0.09 4.81
N HIS A 149 14.24 0.03 4.14
CA HIS A 149 12.93 -0.19 4.74
C HIS A 149 12.66 -1.69 4.94
N CYS A 150 13.19 -2.55 4.07
CA CYS A 150 13.18 -4.01 4.24
C CYS A 150 13.79 -4.38 5.59
N GLU A 151 14.97 -3.85 5.92
CA GLU A 151 15.66 -4.15 7.17
C GLU A 151 14.79 -3.80 8.40
N ARG A 152 14.12 -2.63 8.41
CA ARG A 152 13.20 -2.28 9.50
C ARG A 152 11.97 -3.19 9.54
N ALA A 153 11.34 -3.42 8.40
CA ALA A 153 10.11 -4.21 8.31
C ALA A 153 10.32 -5.68 8.70
N LEU A 154 11.42 -6.29 8.20
CA LEU A 154 11.83 -7.64 8.57
C LEU A 154 12.19 -7.75 10.04
N PHE A 155 12.88 -6.75 10.60
CA PHE A 155 13.21 -6.78 12.02
C PHE A 155 11.95 -6.82 12.91
N ILE A 156 10.94 -6.02 12.56
CA ILE A 156 9.63 -6.05 13.22
C ILE A 156 8.97 -7.43 13.02
N ALA A 157 8.95 -7.95 11.79
CA ALA A 157 8.36 -9.24 11.48
C ALA A 157 9.00 -10.38 12.30
N MET A 158 10.33 -10.45 12.34
CA MET A 158 11.08 -11.43 13.12
C MET A 158 10.76 -11.35 14.61
N HIS A 159 10.69 -10.15 15.18
CA HIS A 159 10.34 -9.97 16.60
C HIS A 159 8.90 -10.41 16.90
N MET A 160 8.00 -10.27 15.93
CA MET A 160 6.61 -10.72 16.02
C MET A 160 6.41 -12.19 15.61
N GLY A 161 7.48 -12.94 15.31
CA GLY A 161 7.39 -14.33 14.86
C GLY A 161 6.68 -14.52 13.52
N ILE A 162 6.78 -13.52 12.62
CA ILE A 162 6.21 -13.51 11.27
C ILE A 162 7.29 -13.96 10.29
N GLN A 163 6.95 -14.88 9.38
CA GLN A 163 7.86 -15.45 8.38
C GLN A 163 7.88 -14.61 7.09
N ALA A 164 8.25 -13.34 7.22
CA ALA A 164 8.36 -12.45 6.08
C ALA A 164 9.73 -12.55 5.41
N GLN A 165 9.74 -12.36 4.09
CA GLN A 165 10.92 -12.07 3.28
C GLN A 165 10.74 -10.71 2.61
N CYS A 166 11.81 -10.07 2.13
CA CYS A 166 11.70 -8.76 1.49
C CYS A 166 12.36 -8.76 0.11
N PHE A 167 11.63 -8.23 -0.88
CA PHE A 167 12.17 -7.89 -2.18
C PHE A 167 12.61 -6.41 -2.18
N ALA A 168 13.92 -6.19 -2.22
CA ALA A 168 14.54 -4.89 -2.18
C ALA A 168 14.57 -4.25 -3.58
N VAL A 169 13.60 -3.39 -3.85
CA VAL A 169 13.55 -2.65 -5.12
C VAL A 169 14.63 -1.55 -5.16
N PRO A 170 15.03 -1.10 -6.37
CA PRO A 170 15.99 -0.02 -6.52
C PRO A 170 15.67 1.25 -5.72
N SER A 171 16.70 2.01 -5.42
CA SER A 171 16.59 3.30 -4.73
C SER A 171 17.20 4.43 -5.59
N PRO A 172 16.71 5.67 -5.46
CA PRO A 172 17.35 6.86 -6.02
C PRO A 172 18.80 7.02 -5.54
N LYS A 173 19.62 7.77 -6.29
CA LYS A 173 21.04 7.97 -5.98
C LYS A 173 21.27 8.72 -4.67
N ASP A 174 20.47 9.76 -4.39
CA ASP A 174 20.64 10.62 -3.22
C ASP A 174 19.89 10.09 -1.98
N MET A 175 20.59 9.28 -1.19
CA MET A 175 19.99 8.58 -0.04
C MET A 175 20.45 9.08 1.34
N LEU A 176 21.35 10.07 1.45
CA LEU A 176 21.99 10.40 2.73
C LEU A 176 20.95 10.77 3.82
N ASN A 177 20.03 11.69 3.51
CA ASN A 177 18.97 12.10 4.44
C ASN A 177 18.04 10.94 4.80
N VAL A 178 17.76 10.05 3.85
CA VAL A 178 16.93 8.87 4.08
C VAL A 178 17.64 7.89 5.01
N ARG A 179 18.95 7.67 4.83
CA ARG A 179 19.77 6.80 5.68
C ARG A 179 19.87 7.32 7.11
N VAL A 180 20.09 8.63 7.29
CA VAL A 180 20.11 9.25 8.62
C VAL A 180 18.75 9.09 9.31
N ARG A 181 17.66 9.43 8.61
CA ARG A 181 16.30 9.23 9.12
C ARG A 181 16.04 7.76 9.47
N GLU A 182 16.57 6.83 8.68
CA GLU A 182 16.39 5.40 8.87
C GLU A 182 17.04 4.89 10.16
N ILE A 183 18.24 5.38 10.50
CA ILE A 183 18.88 5.05 11.79
C ILE A 183 17.94 5.42 12.95
N PHE A 184 17.40 6.63 12.96
CA PHE A 184 16.44 7.06 13.99
C PHE A 184 15.16 6.24 13.99
N ALA A 185 14.63 5.91 12.80
CA ALA A 185 13.42 5.11 12.69
C ALA A 185 13.61 3.66 13.16
N ARG A 186 14.80 3.07 12.98
CA ARG A 186 15.17 1.74 13.51
C ARG A 186 15.33 1.75 15.02
N LEU A 187 15.95 2.79 15.58
CA LEU A 187 16.00 2.99 17.03
C LEU A 187 14.58 3.17 17.60
N GLY A 188 13.73 3.93 16.91
CA GLY A 188 12.31 4.06 17.24
C GLY A 188 11.59 2.71 17.21
N ALA A 189 11.83 1.88 16.19
CA ALA A 189 11.29 0.52 16.12
C ALA A 189 11.77 -0.36 17.29
N LEU A 190 13.06 -0.30 17.65
CA LEU A 190 13.58 -1.00 18.83
C LEU A 190 12.85 -0.56 20.12
N SER A 191 12.67 0.75 20.29
CA SER A 191 11.91 1.29 21.43
C SER A 191 10.46 0.82 21.42
N ASP A 192 9.78 0.89 20.28
CA ASP A 192 8.40 0.46 20.12
C ASP A 192 8.21 -1.03 20.46
N LEU A 193 9.17 -1.88 20.08
CA LEU A 193 9.10 -3.33 20.28
C LEU A 193 9.51 -3.76 21.70
N TYR A 194 10.67 -3.32 22.18
CA TYR A 194 11.26 -3.84 23.43
C TYR A 194 10.89 -3.04 24.67
N ILE A 195 10.68 -1.72 24.53
CA ILE A 195 10.43 -0.83 25.67
C ILE A 195 8.94 -0.55 25.80
N MET A 196 8.32 -0.04 24.73
CA MET A 196 6.93 0.41 24.76
C MET A 196 5.92 -0.69 24.42
N LYS A 197 6.35 -1.81 23.83
CA LYS A 197 5.52 -2.94 23.39
C LYS A 197 4.25 -2.50 22.65
N ARG A 198 4.42 -1.60 21.68
CA ARG A 198 3.28 -0.98 20.99
C ARG A 198 2.56 -1.97 20.09
N GLU A 199 1.23 -1.85 20.07
CA GLU A 199 0.37 -2.57 19.14
C GLU A 199 -0.05 -1.68 17.95
N PRO A 200 -0.61 -2.29 16.89
CA PRO A 200 -1.17 -1.53 15.78
C PRO A 200 -2.29 -0.61 16.22
N ARG A 201 -2.34 0.59 15.63
CA ARG A 201 -3.36 1.58 16.02
C ARG A 201 -4.79 1.12 15.73
N PHE A 202 -4.99 0.35 14.66
CA PHE A 202 -6.27 -0.20 14.27
C PHE A 202 -6.06 -1.64 13.81
N LEU A 203 -6.85 -2.59 14.30
CA LEU A 203 -6.83 -3.99 13.84
C LEU A 203 -8.04 -4.29 12.94
N GLY A 204 -9.24 -3.79 13.24
CA GLY A 204 -10.40 -4.02 12.35
C GLY A 204 -10.78 -5.50 12.23
N PRO A 205 -11.75 -5.85 11.36
CA PRO A 205 -12.19 -7.23 11.17
C PRO A 205 -11.16 -8.06 10.38
N LEU A 206 -11.21 -9.39 10.52
CA LEU A 206 -10.40 -10.31 9.72
C LEU A 206 -10.85 -10.30 8.25
N ILE A 207 -9.90 -10.18 7.32
CA ILE A 207 -10.09 -10.12 5.87
C ILE A 207 -9.01 -11.02 5.24
N PRO A 208 -9.17 -12.36 5.28
CA PRO A 208 -8.14 -13.28 4.81
C PRO A 208 -7.87 -13.11 3.30
N ILE A 209 -6.64 -13.43 2.89
CA ILE A 209 -6.21 -13.42 1.49
C ILE A 209 -5.75 -14.83 1.10
N PRO A 210 -6.43 -15.53 0.18
CA PRO A 210 -7.63 -15.13 -0.56
C PRO A 210 -8.88 -15.06 0.32
N ALA A 211 -9.88 -14.28 -0.11
CA ALA A 211 -11.15 -14.18 0.61
C ALA A 211 -11.87 -15.54 0.62
N VAL A 212 -11.92 -16.18 1.79
CA VAL A 212 -12.63 -17.46 1.96
C VAL A 212 -14.12 -17.23 1.79
N HIS A 213 -14.71 -17.83 0.75
CA HIS A 213 -16.15 -17.88 0.56
C HIS A 213 -16.67 -19.18 1.16
N VAL A 214 -17.29 -19.10 2.34
CA VAL A 214 -17.96 -20.26 2.95
C VAL A 214 -19.33 -20.39 2.31
N ILE A 215 -19.53 -21.46 1.54
CA ILE A 215 -20.85 -21.82 1.04
C ILE A 215 -21.61 -22.44 2.23
N PRO A 216 -22.80 -21.93 2.61
CA PRO A 216 -23.61 -22.52 3.66
C PRO A 216 -23.87 -24.02 3.39
N ASP A 217 -23.88 -24.85 4.44
CA ASP A 217 -24.09 -26.30 4.29
C ASP A 217 -25.46 -26.65 3.69
N ASP A 218 -26.43 -25.74 3.81
CA ASP A 218 -27.78 -25.82 3.24
C ASP A 218 -27.92 -25.13 1.87
N ALA A 219 -26.83 -24.59 1.31
CA ALA A 219 -26.87 -23.98 -0.01
C ALA A 219 -27.26 -25.04 -1.05
N GLN A 220 -28.34 -24.78 -1.78
CA GLN A 220 -28.77 -25.64 -2.89
C GLN A 220 -27.64 -25.80 -3.90
N GLY A 221 -27.21 -27.04 -4.11
CA GLY A 221 -26.30 -27.42 -5.18
C GLY A 221 -26.93 -27.18 -6.56
N TYR A 222 -26.14 -27.33 -7.62
CA TYR A 222 -26.66 -27.11 -8.97
C TYR A 222 -27.67 -28.21 -9.38
N PRO A 223 -28.83 -27.84 -9.99
CA PRO A 223 -29.26 -26.48 -10.30
C PRO A 223 -29.81 -25.74 -9.06
N ALA A 224 -29.31 -24.52 -8.84
CA ALA A 224 -29.65 -23.66 -7.70
C ALA A 224 -31.10 -23.11 -7.72
N VAL A 225 -31.83 -23.39 -8.80
CA VAL A 225 -33.22 -22.98 -9.03
C VAL A 225 -33.91 -24.10 -9.80
N SER A 226 -35.06 -24.57 -9.32
CA SER A 226 -35.86 -25.51 -10.11
C SER A 226 -36.48 -24.81 -11.33
N PRO A 227 -36.85 -25.53 -12.40
CA PRO A 227 -37.54 -24.93 -13.55
C PRO A 227 -38.78 -24.12 -13.16
N GLU A 228 -39.53 -24.57 -12.16
CA GLU A 228 -40.73 -23.90 -11.66
C GLU A 228 -40.39 -22.59 -10.95
N GLN A 229 -39.37 -22.62 -10.09
CA GLN A 229 -38.88 -21.43 -9.39
C GLN A 229 -38.30 -20.39 -10.36
N LEU A 230 -37.73 -20.84 -11.48
CA LEU A 230 -37.19 -19.96 -12.52
C LEU A 230 -38.30 -19.19 -13.23
N VAL A 231 -39.40 -19.87 -13.58
CA VAL A 231 -40.60 -19.25 -14.15
C VAL A 231 -41.21 -18.23 -13.17
N GLU A 232 -41.26 -18.54 -11.87
CA GLU A 232 -41.77 -17.63 -10.85
C GLU A 232 -40.87 -16.39 -10.65
N LEU A 233 -39.56 -16.55 -10.80
CA LEU A 233 -38.59 -15.46 -10.75
C LEU A 233 -38.73 -14.53 -11.96
N GLU A 234 -38.91 -15.10 -13.16
CA GLU A 234 -39.19 -14.35 -14.38
C GLU A 234 -40.47 -13.52 -14.24
N HIS A 235 -41.53 -14.09 -13.66
CA HIS A 235 -42.78 -13.39 -13.41
C HIS A 235 -42.60 -12.22 -12.43
N ARG A 236 -41.92 -12.44 -11.29
CA ARG A 236 -41.60 -11.36 -10.33
C ARG A 236 -40.79 -10.23 -10.96
N LEU A 237 -39.75 -10.56 -11.73
CA LEU A 237 -38.92 -9.55 -12.39
C LEU A 237 -39.71 -8.73 -13.40
N ALA A 238 -40.66 -9.36 -14.12
CA ALA A 238 -41.57 -8.67 -15.02
C ALA A 238 -42.50 -7.70 -14.26
N GLU A 239 -43.04 -8.11 -13.11
CA GLU A 239 -43.86 -7.25 -12.26
C GLU A 239 -43.09 -6.06 -11.66
N GLU A 240 -41.86 -6.30 -11.18
CA GLU A 240 -41.00 -5.23 -10.66
C GLU A 240 -40.64 -4.21 -11.75
N LYS A 241 -40.36 -4.70 -12.96
CA LYS A 241 -40.11 -3.86 -14.12
C LYS A 241 -41.34 -3.05 -14.52
N ALA A 242 -42.54 -3.61 -14.39
CA ALA A 242 -43.81 -2.91 -14.62
C ALA A 242 -44.14 -1.88 -13.52
N LYS A 243 -43.71 -2.10 -12.28
CA LYS A 243 -43.86 -1.17 -11.15
C LYS A 243 -42.84 -0.02 -11.15
N LYS A 244 -41.76 -0.14 -11.93
CA LYS A 244 -40.74 0.91 -12.03
C LYS A 244 -41.29 2.07 -12.89
N PRO A 245 -41.39 3.31 -12.36
CA PRO A 245 -41.86 4.43 -13.16
C PRO A 245 -40.95 4.63 -14.38
N ALA A 246 -41.56 4.97 -15.52
CA ALA A 246 -40.83 5.23 -16.76
C ALA A 246 -39.71 6.24 -16.49
N PRO A 247 -38.52 6.07 -17.10
CA PRO A 247 -37.44 7.04 -16.94
C PRO A 247 -37.98 8.43 -17.28
N ALA A 248 -37.71 9.40 -16.40
CA ALA A 248 -38.14 10.77 -16.62
C ALA A 248 -37.70 11.21 -18.03
N PRO A 249 -38.56 11.92 -18.79
CA PRO A 249 -38.21 12.38 -20.12
C PRO A 249 -36.88 13.13 -20.04
N ALA A 250 -35.95 12.80 -20.95
CA ALA A 250 -34.64 13.44 -20.99
C ALA A 250 -34.84 14.97 -20.95
N PRO A 251 -34.05 15.70 -20.13
CA PRO A 251 -34.15 17.15 -20.09
C PRO A 251 -34.03 17.69 -21.51
N ALA A 252 -34.94 18.60 -21.88
CA ALA A 252 -34.95 19.20 -23.21
C ALA A 252 -33.53 19.69 -23.57
N PRO A 253 -33.07 19.49 -24.81
CA PRO A 253 -31.73 19.93 -25.21
C PRO A 253 -31.58 21.41 -24.85
N ALA A 254 -30.51 21.73 -24.13
CA ALA A 254 -30.21 23.10 -23.76
C ALA A 254 -30.25 23.98 -25.02
N PRO A 255 -30.83 25.19 -24.96
CA PRO A 255 -30.87 26.09 -26.11
C PRO A 255 -29.45 26.27 -26.63
N ALA A 256 -29.30 26.17 -27.96
CA ALA A 256 -28.01 26.36 -28.61
C ALA A 256 -27.37 27.66 -28.13
N PRO A 257 -26.07 27.67 -27.81
CA PRO A 257 -25.39 28.87 -27.36
C PRO A 257 -25.59 29.98 -28.40
N ALA A 258 -25.95 31.18 -27.93
CA ALA A 258 -26.14 32.33 -28.79
C ALA A 258 -24.90 32.52 -29.69
N PRO A 259 -25.07 32.84 -30.99
CA PRO A 259 -23.95 33.05 -31.89
C PRO A 259 -23.00 34.09 -31.29
N ALA A 260 -21.71 33.76 -31.28
CA ALA A 260 -20.68 34.66 -30.79
C ALA A 260 -20.82 36.02 -31.50
N PRO A 261 -20.67 37.16 -30.78
CA PRO A 261 -20.73 38.47 -31.39
C PRO A 261 -19.70 38.56 -32.53
N ALA A 262 -20.13 39.07 -33.67
CA ALA A 262 -19.27 39.27 -34.84
C ALA A 262 -18.03 40.08 -34.43
N PRO A 263 -16.83 39.71 -34.91
CA PRO A 263 -15.60 40.44 -34.59
C PRO A 263 -15.76 41.90 -35.01
N ALA A 264 -15.36 42.81 -34.12
CA ALA A 264 -15.39 44.24 -34.39
C ALA A 264 -14.64 44.56 -35.69
N PRO A 265 -15.18 45.45 -36.55
CA PRO A 265 -14.51 45.81 -37.80
C PRO A 265 -13.14 46.42 -37.49
N ALA A 266 -12.12 45.94 -38.20
CA ALA A 266 -10.77 46.47 -38.10
C ALA A 266 -10.76 47.97 -38.41
N PRO A 267 -9.98 48.79 -37.67
CA PRO A 267 -9.90 50.22 -37.93
C PRO A 267 -9.34 50.48 -39.33
N ALA A 268 -10.03 51.34 -40.08
CA ALA A 268 -9.60 51.78 -41.40
C ALA A 268 -8.23 52.49 -41.32
N PRO A 269 -7.35 52.33 -42.32
CA PRO A 269 -6.07 53.02 -42.35
C PRO A 269 -6.30 54.53 -42.46
N ALA A 270 -5.64 55.29 -41.58
CA ALA A 270 -5.62 56.75 -41.62
C ALA A 270 -4.86 57.26 -42.86
N PRO A 271 -5.24 58.42 -43.41
CA PRO A 271 -4.62 59.02 -44.60
C PRO A 271 -3.18 59.47 -44.39
#